data_AF-A0A441X5U7-F1
#
_entry.id   AF-A0A441X5U7-F1
#
_cell.length_a   1.000
_cell.length_b   1.000
_cell.length_c   1.000
_cell.angle_alpha   90.00
_cell.angle_beta   90.00
_cell.angle_gamma   90.00
#
_symmetry.space_group_name_H-M   'P 1'
#
loop_
_entity.id
_entity.type
_entity.pdbx_description
1 polymer ?
#
loop_
_entity_poly.entity_id
_entity_poly.type
_entity_poly.pdbx_seq_one_letter_code
_entity_poly.pdbx_strand_id
1 'polypeptide(L)' 'MTNVASGLYWDPMAVRQCEHAGEGADIQLRLGGKTEPASGEPLESLSKRFRDATFSAK' A
#
# COMPACT_ATOMS: atom_id res chain seq x y z
N MET A 1 -20.50 0.30 3.01
CA MET A 1 -19.55 -0.43 3.88
C MET A 1 -19.86 -0.04 5.32
N THR A 2 -20.15 -0.98 6.20
CA THR A 2 -20.42 -0.73 7.63
C THR A 2 -19.47 -1.59 8.47
N ASN A 3 -19.03 -1.10 9.65
CA ASN A 3 -18.07 -1.76 10.55
C ASN A 3 -16.68 -2.01 9.95
N VAL A 4 -16.01 -0.96 9.46
CA VAL A 4 -14.62 -1.06 8.98
C VAL A 4 -13.68 -0.46 10.02
N ALA A 5 -12.68 -1.25 10.44
CA ALA A 5 -11.52 -0.77 11.16
C ALA A 5 -10.28 -1.02 10.28
N SER A 6 -9.44 -0.01 10.10
CA SER A 6 -8.15 -0.13 9.43
C SER A 6 -7.06 0.52 10.28
N GLY A 7 -5.92 -0.14 10.38
CA GLY A 7 -4.74 0.37 11.09
C GLY A 7 -3.76 1.10 10.16
N LEU A 8 -2.66 1.56 10.75
CA LEU A 8 -1.50 2.02 10.00
C LEU A 8 -0.83 0.82 9.34
N TYR A 9 -0.61 0.91 8.03
CA TYR A 9 0.12 -0.09 7.27
C TYR A 9 1.55 0.38 7.07
N TRP A 10 2.52 -0.48 7.40
CA TRP A 10 3.92 -0.25 7.06
C TRP A 10 4.34 -1.26 5.99
N ASP A 11 4.58 -0.77 4.77
CA ASP A 11 5.00 -1.60 3.64
C ASP A 11 5.90 -0.78 2.70
N PRO A 12 7.24 -0.86 2.84
CA PRO A 12 8.15 -0.07 2.01
C PRO A 12 8.12 -0.49 0.53
N MET A 13 7.62 -1.70 0.21
CA MET A 13 7.49 -2.14 -1.19
C MET A 13 6.28 -1.51 -1.85
N ALA A 14 5.17 -1.39 -1.12
CA ALA A 14 4.00 -0.66 -1.59
C ALA A 14 4.34 0.82 -1.85
N VAL A 15 5.13 1.45 -0.98
CA VAL A 15 5.60 2.84 -1.17
C VAL A 15 6.37 2.97 -2.48
N ARG A 16 7.39 2.13 -2.71
CA ARG A 16 8.17 2.18 -3.96
C ARG A 16 7.32 1.95 -5.22
N GLN A 17 6.31 1.09 -5.15
CA GLN A 17 5.37 0.90 -6.27
C GLN A 17 4.53 2.15 -6.53
N CYS A 18 4.05 2.83 -5.48
CA CYS A 18 3.34 4.09 -5.60
C CYS A 18 4.24 5.19 -6.21
N GLU A 19 5.49 5.29 -5.76
CA GLU A 19 6.46 6.25 -6.31
C GLU A 19 6.70 6.02 -7.81
N HIS A 20 6.91 4.77 -8.23
CA HIS A 20 7.12 4.43 -9.64
C HIS A 20 5.88 4.68 -10.51
N ALA A 21 4.68 4.52 -9.96
CA ALA A 21 3.44 4.72 -10.70
C ALA A 21 3.10 6.20 -10.92
N GLY A 22 3.61 7.07 -10.05
CA GLY A 22 3.31 8.49 -10.05
C GLY A 22 2.01 8.83 -9.32
N GLU A 23 1.92 10.08 -8.90
CA GLU A 23 0.76 10.58 -8.16
C GLU A 23 -0.53 10.52 -9.01
N GLY A 24 -1.63 10.10 -8.38
CA GLY A 24 -2.93 10.02 -9.03
C GLY A 24 -3.14 8.76 -9.88
N ALA A 25 -2.14 7.88 -9.97
CA ALA A 25 -2.29 6.57 -10.61
C ALA A 25 -3.23 5.65 -9.81
N ASP A 26 -4.03 4.86 -10.53
CA ASP A 26 -4.80 3.76 -9.96
C ASP A 26 -3.93 2.49 -10.01
N ILE A 27 -3.52 2.01 -8.85
CA ILE A 27 -2.62 0.87 -8.73
C ILE A 27 -3.25 -0.24 -7.89
N GLN A 28 -2.99 -1.49 -8.28
CA GLN A 28 -3.28 -2.66 -7.45
C GLN A 28 -2.08 -2.95 -6.57
N LEU A 29 -2.28 -2.92 -5.26
CA LEU A 29 -1.25 -3.21 -4.27
C LEU A 29 -1.64 -4.43 -3.45
N ARG A 30 -0.62 -5.21 -3.16
CA ARG A 30 -0.61 -6.15 -2.06
C ARG A 30 -0.05 -5.43 -0.85
N LEU A 31 -0.72 -5.47 0.30
CA LEU A 31 -0.24 -4.82 1.51
C LEU A 31 0.17 -5.86 2.55
N GLY A 32 1.39 -5.75 3.07
CA GLY A 32 1.91 -6.66 4.08
C GLY A 32 2.15 -8.09 3.56
N GLY A 33 2.59 -9.01 4.42
CA GLY A 33 2.73 -10.43 4.08
C GLY A 33 3.73 -10.77 2.96
N LYS A 34 4.56 -9.81 2.52
CA LYS A 34 5.44 -9.97 1.35
C LYS A 34 6.78 -10.65 1.66
N THR A 35 7.29 -10.45 2.87
CA THR A 35 8.69 -10.74 3.20
C THR A 35 8.87 -12.03 3.98
N GLU A 36 7.90 -12.39 4.84
CA GLU A 36 8.00 -13.55 5.73
C GLU A 36 6.67 -14.31 5.82
N PRO A 37 6.69 -15.66 5.79
CA PRO A 37 5.48 -16.48 5.94
C PRO A 37 4.73 -16.21 7.25
N ALA A 38 5.46 -15.86 8.32
CA ALA A 38 4.89 -15.56 9.63
C ALA A 38 4.00 -14.29 9.62
N SER A 39 4.15 -13.42 8.62
CA SER A 39 3.33 -12.21 8.47
C SER A 39 1.95 -12.48 7.88
N GLY A 40 1.65 -13.72 7.51
CA GLY A 40 0.37 -14.11 6.90
C GLY A 40 0.23 -13.71 5.43
N GLU A 41 -0.96 -13.90 4.88
CA GLU A 41 -1.25 -13.58 3.48
C GLU A 41 -1.35 -12.06 3.26
N PRO A 42 -0.76 -11.54 2.17
CA PRO A 42 -0.93 -10.15 1.78
C PRO A 42 -2.39 -9.78 1.56
N LEU A 43 -2.76 -8.57 1.98
CA LEU A 43 -4.07 -8.01 1.64
C LEU A 43 -4.07 -7.54 0.18
N GLU A 44 -4.85 -8.20 -0.67
CA GLU A 44 -5.05 -7.81 -2.07
C GLU A 44 -6.00 -6.59 -2.16
N SER A 45 -5.59 -5.55 -2.88
CA SER A 45 -6.45 -4.38 -3.16
C SER A 45 -6.90 -4.34 -4.62
N LEU A 46 -8.20 -4.07 -4.83
CA LEU A 46 -8.83 -4.09 -6.16
C LEU A 46 -8.35 -2.96 -7.09
N SER A 47 -8.17 -1.76 -6.53
CA SER A 47 -7.49 -0.61 -7.12
C SER A 47 -7.62 0.53 -6.12
N LYS A 48 -6.52 1.21 -5.81
CA LYS A 48 -6.54 2.38 -4.94
C LYS A 48 -5.82 3.51 -5.64
N ARG A 49 -6.48 4.66 -5.72
CA ARG A 49 -5.86 5.92 -6.12
C ARG A 49 -5.02 6.43 -4.97
N PHE A 50 -3.72 6.54 -5.19
CA PHE A 50 -2.85 7.20 -4.23
C PHE A 50 -2.86 8.70 -4.48
N ARG A 51 -2.93 9.47 -3.39
CA ARG A 51 -2.78 10.93 -3.38
C ARG A 51 -1.56 11.23 -2.55
N ASP A 52 -0.70 12.09 -3.06
CA ASP A 52 0.57 12.50 -2.47
C ASP A 52 1.53 11.33 -2.18
N ALA A 53 2.41 11.04 -3.15
CA ALA A 53 3.54 10.13 -2.97
C ALA A 53 4.81 10.87 -2.50
N THR A 54 4.69 12.15 -2.14
CA THR A 54 5.84 13.00 -1.81
C THR A 54 6.32 12.67 -0.40
N PHE A 55 7.23 11.72 -0.27
CA PHE A 55 8.04 11.64 0.93
C PHE A 55 9.04 12.79 0.88
N SER A 56 8.83 13.83 1.68
CA SER A 56 9.88 14.82 1.95
C SER A 56 11.00 14.08 2.68
N ALA A 57 11.97 13.58 1.91
CA ALA A 57 13.24 13.10 2.43
C ALA A 57 13.89 14.27 3.17
N LYS A 58 13.76 14.26 4.49
CA LYS A 58 14.48 15.16 5.38
C LYS A 58 15.58 14.38 6.07
#